data_AF-A0A7C1RQS9-F1
#
_entry.id   AF-A0A7C1RQS9-F1
#
_cell.length_a   1.000
_cell.length_b   1.000
_cell.length_c   1.000
_cell.angle_alpha   90.00
_cell.angle_beta   90.00
_cell.angle_gamma   90.00
#
_symmetry.space_group_name_H-M   'P 1'
#
loop_
_entity.id
_entity.type
_entity.pdbx_description
1 polymer ?
#
loop_
_entity_poly.entity_id
_entity_poly.type
_entity_poly.pdbx_seq_one_letter_code
_entity_poly.pdbx_strand_id
1 'polypeptide(L)'
;MKRGLVFGLFFVLIGIFLINLAIAGCADSDSGKNYTIKGTVTTTNYTFTDVCDGNDLTEYYCNGDVNESETYTCSRSCEVGACTTCTENWTCGNWTECRNKIKYRDCADSNDCGTTEDKLNENQVCSGENINKTEENNENSNETKEDEKPEESKSYKPKKKLGDYYQNGECPEGCNCTGSTVKCELIDGDKMTVYAGKSGNLIVQVKGVNMTTKVTLYKDEDGILTGVFKGNKTRMIRVLPNKVSDKIGGKLENQTIELDNNGIYQIQGEKKARLFYLIPVREKVKAQINAKTGEIINVRNPWWGFLARDVKE
;
A
#
# COMPACT_ATOMS: atom_id res chain seq x y z
N MET A 1 76.41 46.08 7.87
CA MET A 1 75.33 45.37 8.59
C MET A 1 75.34 43.91 8.14
N LYS A 2 75.59 42.99 9.08
CA LYS A 2 75.80 41.54 8.90
C LYS A 2 74.45 40.87 8.54
N ARG A 3 74.30 40.10 7.45
CA ARG A 3 74.66 38.67 7.21
C ARG A 3 74.23 37.72 8.32
N GLY A 4 73.47 36.67 7.95
CA GLY A 4 73.59 35.36 8.61
C GLY A 4 72.30 34.57 8.79
N LEU A 5 72.16 33.53 7.96
CA LEU A 5 71.31 32.35 8.11
C LEU A 5 71.75 31.48 9.34
N VAL A 6 70.89 30.54 9.76
CA VAL A 6 71.11 29.22 10.44
C VAL A 6 70.13 29.04 11.62
N PHE A 7 69.04 28.27 11.47
CA PHE A 7 68.87 26.80 11.65
C PHE A 7 68.87 26.31 13.12
N GLY A 8 67.76 25.70 13.53
CA GLY A 8 67.75 24.56 14.46
C GLY A 8 66.97 24.70 15.77
N LEU A 9 66.29 23.60 16.15
CA LEU A 9 65.53 23.28 17.39
C LEU A 9 64.03 23.59 17.30
N PHE A 10 63.19 22.71 16.75
CA PHE A 10 62.87 21.35 17.23
C PHE A 10 62.44 21.35 18.71
N PHE A 11 61.22 21.83 18.98
CA PHE A 11 60.39 21.26 20.03
C PHE A 11 58.98 21.03 19.50
N VAL A 12 58.81 19.78 19.07
CA VAL A 12 57.55 19.09 18.87
C VAL A 12 56.76 19.19 20.18
N LEU A 13 55.81 20.11 20.24
CA LEU A 13 54.68 20.08 21.17
C LEU A 13 53.39 20.24 20.36
N ILE A 14 53.28 19.49 19.27
CA ILE A 14 51.96 18.98 18.91
C ILE A 14 51.70 17.94 19.99
N GLY A 15 51.06 18.40 21.07
CA GLY A 15 50.42 17.52 22.02
C GLY A 15 49.62 16.55 21.19
N ILE A 16 50.10 15.31 21.17
CA ILE A 16 49.35 14.16 20.73
C ILE A 16 48.13 14.17 21.65
N PHE A 17 47.09 14.84 21.20
CA PHE A 17 45.74 14.65 21.67
C PHE A 17 45.38 13.25 21.14
N LEU A 18 45.95 12.22 21.78
CA LEU A 18 45.35 10.91 21.82
C LEU A 18 44.05 11.13 22.59
N ILE A 19 43.04 11.64 21.88
CA ILE A 19 41.71 11.18 22.13
C ILE A 19 41.79 9.70 21.77
N ASN A 20 42.12 8.87 22.76
CA ASN A 20 41.45 7.59 22.87
C ASN A 20 39.98 7.94 23.05
N LEU A 21 39.32 8.32 21.96
CA LEU A 21 37.89 8.15 21.85
C LEU A 21 37.81 6.65 21.66
N ALA A 22 37.79 5.91 22.77
CA ALA A 22 37.24 4.58 22.74
C ALA A 22 35.88 4.77 22.08
N ILE A 23 35.73 4.27 20.85
CA ILE A 23 34.45 4.20 20.18
C ILE A 23 33.67 3.17 21.02
N ALA A 24 33.08 3.63 22.12
CA ALA A 24 32.09 2.92 22.91
C ALA A 24 30.76 3.09 22.18
N GLY A 25 30.74 2.59 20.94
CA GLY A 25 29.65 2.81 20.02
C GLY A 25 29.71 1.77 18.91
N CYS A 26 28.53 1.42 18.43
CA CYS A 26 28.35 0.66 17.22
C CYS A 26 28.24 1.66 16.06
N ALA A 27 29.09 1.54 15.05
CA ALA A 27 29.02 2.36 13.86
C ALA A 27 28.60 1.50 12.67
N ASP A 28 27.59 1.94 11.95
CA ASP A 28 27.00 1.20 10.84
C ASP A 28 27.19 1.96 9.52
N SER A 29 27.62 1.29 8.46
CA SER A 29 28.00 1.96 7.20
C SER A 29 26.83 2.30 6.28
N ASP A 30 25.69 1.63 6.44
CA ASP A 30 24.48 1.78 5.61
C ASP A 30 23.25 2.28 6.39
N SER A 31 23.50 2.75 7.62
CA SER A 31 22.54 3.43 8.51
C SER A 31 21.44 2.54 9.11
N GLY A 32 21.82 1.37 9.60
CA GLY A 32 20.93 0.44 10.29
C GLY A 32 20.48 -0.66 9.34
N LYS A 33 19.29 -1.21 9.55
CA LYS A 33 18.78 -2.29 8.69
C LYS A 33 18.48 -1.81 7.26
N ASN A 34 19.35 -2.17 6.31
CA ASN A 34 19.28 -1.84 4.90
C ASN A 34 19.71 -3.02 4.00
N TYR A 35 18.74 -3.90 3.70
CA TYR A 35 18.96 -5.09 2.88
C TYR A 35 19.43 -4.85 1.44
N THR A 36 19.49 -3.61 0.95
CA THR A 36 19.78 -3.29 -0.47
C THR A 36 21.17 -2.69 -0.69
N ILE A 37 21.87 -2.37 0.39
CA ILE A 37 23.22 -1.81 0.37
C ILE A 37 24.05 -2.72 1.25
N LYS A 38 25.26 -3.08 0.81
CA LYS A 38 26.14 -3.87 1.66
C LYS A 38 26.62 -3.00 2.83
N GLY A 39 26.20 -3.35 4.03
CA GLY A 39 26.57 -2.77 5.30
C GLY A 39 27.80 -3.41 5.94
N THR A 40 28.37 -2.69 6.90
CA THR A 40 29.44 -3.15 7.78
C THR A 40 29.30 -2.44 9.11
N VAL A 41 29.00 -3.24 10.13
CA VAL A 41 29.01 -2.82 11.52
C VAL A 41 30.42 -2.89 12.08
N THR A 42 30.91 -1.75 12.57
CA THR A 42 32.18 -1.63 13.28
C THR A 42 31.91 -1.34 14.75
N THR A 43 32.38 -2.22 15.62
CA THR A 43 32.39 -2.04 17.08
C THR A 43 33.81 -1.83 17.58
N THR A 44 34.00 -1.62 18.89
CA THR A 44 35.32 -1.45 19.50
C THR A 44 36.30 -2.61 19.21
N ASN A 45 35.79 -3.84 19.07
CA ASN A 45 36.62 -5.05 18.98
C ASN A 45 36.39 -5.89 17.72
N TYR A 46 35.25 -5.71 17.05
CA TYR A 46 34.81 -6.58 15.97
C TYR A 46 34.24 -5.79 14.81
N THR A 47 34.40 -6.35 13.62
CA THR A 47 33.74 -5.89 12.39
C THR A 47 32.87 -7.02 11.87
N PHE A 48 31.64 -6.68 11.51
CA PHE A 48 30.68 -7.59 10.91
C PHE A 48 30.20 -6.97 9.61
N THR A 49 30.18 -7.75 8.55
CA THR A 49 29.81 -7.29 7.21
C THR A 49 28.71 -8.17 6.70
N ASP A 50 27.75 -7.57 6.02
CA ASP A 50 26.62 -8.30 5.48
C ASP A 50 27.08 -9.36 4.50
N VAL A 51 26.42 -10.52 4.61
CA VAL A 51 26.83 -11.71 3.90
C VAL A 51 25.62 -12.47 3.38
N CYS A 52 25.73 -12.89 2.13
CA CYS A 52 24.76 -13.75 1.49
C CYS A 52 25.12 -15.21 1.74
N ASP A 53 24.14 -16.00 2.18
CA ASP A 53 24.18 -17.46 2.13
C ASP A 53 23.07 -17.94 1.19
N GLY A 54 23.46 -18.28 -0.05
CA GLY A 54 22.49 -18.50 -1.13
C GLY A 54 21.67 -17.24 -1.40
N ASN A 55 20.36 -17.31 -1.16
CA ASN A 55 19.42 -16.20 -1.33
C ASN A 55 19.05 -15.49 -0.02
N ASP A 56 19.58 -15.96 1.11
CA ASP A 56 19.34 -15.36 2.41
C ASP A 56 20.48 -14.38 2.75
N LEU A 57 20.12 -13.14 3.06
CA LEU A 57 21.01 -12.10 3.53
C LEU A 57 21.08 -12.14 5.05
N THR A 58 22.27 -12.27 5.60
CA THR A 58 22.51 -11.91 7.00
C THR A 58 22.91 -10.45 7.05
N GLU A 59 21.97 -9.64 7.55
CA GLU A 59 22.08 -8.21 7.76
C GLU A 59 22.64 -7.94 9.16
N TYR A 60 23.78 -7.29 9.27
CA TYR A 60 24.32 -6.78 10.52
C TYR A 60 23.99 -5.30 10.66
N TYR A 61 23.48 -4.90 11.82
CA TYR A 61 23.12 -3.51 12.05
C TYR A 61 23.36 -3.07 13.49
N CYS A 62 23.49 -1.75 13.68
CA CYS A 62 23.57 -1.18 15.02
C CYS A 62 22.20 -0.92 15.63
N ASN A 63 21.93 -1.52 16.80
CA ASN A 63 20.79 -1.18 17.66
C ASN A 63 21.29 -0.44 18.91
N GLY A 64 21.33 0.89 18.84
CA GLY A 64 22.05 1.70 19.82
C GLY A 64 23.55 1.41 19.74
N ASP A 65 24.18 1.08 20.87
CA ASP A 65 25.62 0.79 20.94
C ASP A 65 25.97 -0.70 20.76
N VAL A 66 24.98 -1.53 20.39
CA VAL A 66 25.14 -2.98 20.27
C VAL A 66 24.96 -3.43 18.81
N ASN A 67 25.84 -4.32 18.36
CA ASN A 67 25.71 -5.04 17.09
C ASN A 67 24.63 -6.12 17.21
N GLU A 68 23.64 -6.08 16.32
CA GLU A 68 22.63 -7.12 16.12
C GLU A 68 22.66 -7.64 14.68
N SER A 69 22.02 -8.78 14.43
CA SER A 69 21.88 -9.31 13.07
C SER A 69 20.51 -9.94 12.83
N GLU A 70 20.03 -9.86 11.60
CA GLU A 70 18.79 -10.48 11.14
C GLU A 70 19.03 -11.25 9.84
N THR A 71 18.35 -12.38 9.66
CA THR A 71 18.36 -13.11 8.39
C THR A 71 17.12 -12.75 7.58
N TYR A 72 17.33 -12.27 6.36
CA TYR A 72 16.29 -11.84 5.42
C TYR A 72 16.42 -12.56 4.08
N THR A 73 15.38 -13.28 3.66
CA THR A 73 15.34 -13.91 2.33
C THR A 73 15.08 -12.86 1.26
N CYS A 74 16.04 -12.65 0.36
CA CYS A 74 15.90 -11.68 -0.73
C CYS A 74 14.82 -12.11 -1.72
N SER A 75 14.06 -11.15 -2.26
CA SER A 75 12.98 -11.43 -3.22
C SER A 75 13.47 -12.02 -4.55
N ARG A 76 14.74 -11.81 -4.93
CA ARG A 76 15.35 -12.35 -6.15
C ARG A 76 16.65 -13.10 -5.90
N SER A 77 17.69 -12.35 -5.58
CA SER A 77 19.04 -12.85 -5.37
C SER A 77 19.72 -12.03 -4.28
N CYS A 78 20.59 -12.68 -3.53
CA CYS A 78 21.52 -12.01 -2.64
C CYS A 78 22.90 -12.05 -3.31
N GLU A 79 23.46 -10.89 -3.60
CA GLU A 79 24.79 -10.79 -4.22
C GLU A 79 25.66 -9.79 -3.46
N VAL A 80 26.92 -10.16 -3.24
CA VAL A 80 27.95 -9.30 -2.61
C VAL A 80 27.61 -8.84 -1.18
N GLY A 81 26.65 -9.48 -0.50
CA GLY A 81 26.21 -9.09 0.84
C GLY A 81 25.10 -8.04 0.81
N ALA A 82 24.28 -8.01 -0.25
CA ALA A 82 23.07 -7.22 -0.31
C ALA A 82 22.03 -7.92 -1.21
N CYS A 83 20.75 -7.67 -0.97
CA CYS A 83 19.70 -8.09 -1.89
C CYS A 83 19.78 -7.28 -3.18
N THR A 84 19.79 -7.98 -4.31
CA THR A 84 19.67 -7.37 -5.62
C THR A 84 18.28 -6.76 -5.75
N THR A 85 18.21 -5.44 -5.89
CA THR A 85 16.96 -4.76 -6.21
C THR A 85 16.67 -4.94 -7.69
N CYS A 86 15.43 -5.28 -8.00
CA CYS A 86 14.94 -5.24 -9.37
C CYS A 86 14.04 -4.04 -9.49
N THR A 87 14.50 -3.03 -10.22
CA THR A 87 13.65 -1.90 -10.57
C THR A 87 12.70 -2.36 -11.67
N GLU A 88 11.41 -2.27 -11.39
CA GLU A 88 10.36 -2.63 -12.35
C GLU A 88 10.47 -1.74 -13.59
N ASN A 89 10.41 -2.35 -14.78
CA ASN A 89 10.39 -1.62 -16.05
C ASN A 89 9.08 -1.90 -16.78
N TRP A 90 8.02 -1.26 -16.28
CA TRP A 90 6.67 -1.41 -16.82
C TRP A 90 6.53 -0.79 -18.20
N THR A 91 6.21 -1.65 -19.16
CA THR A 91 5.74 -1.24 -20.47
C THR A 91 4.27 -1.59 -20.59
N CYS A 92 3.46 -0.61 -20.96
CA CYS A 92 2.02 -0.82 -21.11
C CYS A 92 1.61 -0.72 -22.57
N GLY A 93 0.68 -1.58 -22.98
CA GLY A 93 0.03 -1.50 -24.27
C GLY A 93 -0.89 -0.28 -24.40
N ASN A 94 -1.49 -0.15 -25.58
CA ASN A 94 -2.49 0.87 -25.83
C ASN A 94 -3.74 0.61 -24.98
N TRP A 95 -4.43 1.71 -24.65
CA TRP A 95 -5.75 1.60 -24.06
C TRP A 95 -6.72 0.92 -25.04
N THR A 96 -7.56 0.03 -24.53
CA THR A 96 -8.72 -0.50 -25.24
C THR A 96 -9.70 0.62 -25.53
N GLU A 97 -10.67 0.32 -26.41
CA GLU A 97 -11.86 1.14 -26.54
C GLU A 97 -12.56 1.32 -25.20
N CYS A 98 -13.21 2.47 -25.05
CA CYS A 98 -14.03 2.75 -23.89
C CYS A 98 -15.25 1.84 -23.86
N ARG A 99 -15.40 1.04 -22.81
CA ARG A 99 -16.62 0.26 -22.55
C ARG A 99 -17.09 0.54 -21.14
N ASN A 100 -18.35 0.90 -20.98
CA ASN A 100 -18.93 1.26 -19.67
C ASN A 100 -18.08 2.31 -18.92
N LYS A 101 -17.63 3.37 -19.62
CA LYS A 101 -16.79 4.48 -19.12
C LYS A 101 -15.37 4.10 -18.65
N ILE A 102 -14.96 2.84 -18.80
CA ILE A 102 -13.62 2.36 -18.45
C ILE A 102 -12.90 1.87 -19.71
N LYS A 103 -11.62 2.22 -19.82
CA LYS A 103 -10.69 1.62 -20.77
C LYS A 103 -9.62 0.84 -20.00
N TYR A 104 -9.14 -0.24 -20.59
CA TYR A 104 -8.14 -1.14 -20.01
C TYR A 104 -6.85 -1.10 -20.82
N ARG A 105 -5.72 -1.44 -20.22
CA ARG A 105 -4.47 -1.73 -20.93
C ARG A 105 -3.74 -2.81 -20.17
N ASP A 106 -2.94 -3.59 -20.87
CA ASP A 106 -2.08 -4.58 -20.24
C ASP A 106 -0.69 -3.96 -20.03
N CYS A 107 -0.13 -4.15 -18.85
CA CYS A 107 1.23 -3.74 -18.53
C CYS A 107 2.09 -4.98 -18.22
N ALA A 108 3.24 -5.08 -18.88
CA ALA A 108 4.24 -6.10 -18.65
C ALA A 108 5.51 -5.47 -18.09
N ASP A 109 6.06 -6.09 -17.06
CA ASP A 109 7.37 -5.72 -16.53
C ASP A 109 8.44 -6.40 -17.38
N SER A 110 9.23 -5.59 -18.09
CA SER A 110 10.26 -6.10 -18.99
C SER A 110 11.42 -6.78 -18.25
N ASN A 111 11.56 -6.52 -16.96
CA ASN A 111 12.61 -7.09 -16.12
C ASN A 111 12.12 -8.32 -15.34
N ASP A 112 10.84 -8.71 -15.50
CA ASP A 112 10.19 -9.81 -14.79
C ASP A 112 10.52 -9.80 -13.29
N CYS A 113 10.47 -8.63 -12.65
CA CYS A 113 10.85 -8.42 -11.25
C CYS A 113 9.97 -9.21 -10.27
N GLY A 114 8.72 -9.50 -10.66
CA GLY A 114 7.75 -10.24 -9.85
C GLY A 114 7.10 -9.41 -8.74
N THR A 115 7.45 -8.13 -8.65
CA THR A 115 6.90 -7.12 -7.74
C THR A 115 5.89 -6.22 -8.49
N THR A 116 5.08 -5.43 -7.78
CA THR A 116 4.12 -4.49 -8.39
C THR A 116 4.15 -3.08 -7.79
N GLU A 117 5.22 -2.71 -7.08
CA GLU A 117 5.29 -1.47 -6.29
C GLU A 117 5.17 -0.21 -7.16
N ASP A 118 5.77 -0.21 -8.34
CA ASP A 118 5.77 0.88 -9.33
C ASP A 118 4.81 0.61 -10.51
N LYS A 119 3.97 -0.44 -10.41
CA LYS A 119 3.05 -0.81 -11.49
C LYS A 119 2.06 0.31 -11.81
N LEU A 120 2.12 0.75 -13.07
CA LEU A 120 1.19 1.74 -13.62
C LEU A 120 -0.24 1.20 -13.68
N ASN A 121 -1.22 2.10 -13.67
CA ASN A 121 -2.63 1.72 -13.72
C ASN A 121 -3.00 1.05 -15.05
N GLU A 122 -3.62 -0.12 -14.98
CA GLU A 122 -4.12 -0.91 -16.13
C GLU A 122 -5.59 -0.60 -16.49
N ASN A 123 -6.20 0.36 -15.78
CA ASN A 123 -7.51 0.89 -16.11
C ASN A 123 -7.53 2.40 -15.90
N GLN A 124 -8.33 3.09 -16.69
CA GLN A 124 -8.53 4.52 -16.61
C GLN A 124 -9.95 4.85 -17.04
N VAL A 125 -10.53 5.89 -16.44
CA VAL A 125 -11.81 6.45 -16.88
C VAL A 125 -11.61 7.15 -18.23
N CYS A 126 -12.54 6.96 -19.15
CA CYS A 126 -12.49 7.61 -20.46
C CYS A 126 -12.71 9.13 -20.34
N SER A 127 -12.11 9.91 -21.24
CA SER A 127 -12.25 11.37 -21.24
C SER A 127 -13.06 11.82 -22.46
N GLY A 128 -14.33 12.21 -22.26
CA GLY A 128 -15.21 12.89 -23.24
C GLY A 128 -16.68 12.41 -23.19
N GLU A 129 -17.75 13.20 -23.35
CA GLU A 129 -17.96 14.65 -23.56
C GLU A 129 -19.44 15.04 -23.24
N ASN A 130 -19.64 16.30 -22.80
CA ASN A 130 -20.80 17.21 -22.91
C ASN A 130 -22.24 16.74 -22.63
N ILE A 131 -22.81 17.19 -21.50
CA ILE A 131 -24.26 17.43 -21.38
C ILE A 131 -24.54 18.87 -21.82
N ASN A 132 -25.09 19.01 -23.02
CA ASN A 132 -25.73 20.24 -23.48
C ASN A 132 -26.75 20.72 -22.45
N LYS A 133 -26.50 21.88 -21.83
CA LYS A 133 -27.55 22.64 -21.16
C LYS A 133 -28.41 23.31 -22.23
N THR A 134 -29.53 22.67 -22.57
CA THR A 134 -30.72 23.41 -22.99
C THR A 134 -31.47 23.83 -21.75
N GLU A 135 -31.35 25.10 -21.36
CA GLU A 135 -32.48 25.85 -20.79
C GLU A 135 -32.46 27.26 -21.37
N GLU A 136 -33.61 27.64 -21.91
CA GLU A 136 -33.93 28.92 -22.51
C GLU A 136 -33.92 30.07 -21.51
N ASN A 137 -33.50 31.25 -22.00
CA ASN A 137 -33.96 32.60 -21.70
C ASN A 137 -34.05 33.05 -20.22
N ASN A 138 -33.14 33.95 -19.81
CA ASN A 138 -33.45 35.39 -19.83
C ASN A 138 -32.26 36.28 -19.40
N GLU A 139 -32.08 37.32 -20.20
CA GLU A 139 -31.61 38.68 -19.91
C GLU A 139 -30.21 38.94 -19.30
N ASN A 140 -29.30 39.30 -20.23
CA ASN A 140 -28.73 40.64 -20.41
C ASN A 140 -27.88 41.26 -19.28
N SER A 141 -26.56 41.33 -19.48
CA SER A 141 -25.80 42.59 -19.49
C SER A 141 -24.34 42.39 -19.95
N ASN A 142 -23.86 43.40 -20.68
CA ASN A 142 -22.66 43.53 -21.51
C ASN A 142 -21.28 43.48 -20.84
N GLU A 143 -20.26 43.27 -21.70
CA GLU A 143 -18.88 43.85 -21.71
C GLU A 143 -17.93 43.43 -20.55
N THR A 144 -16.64 43.10 -20.73
CA THR A 144 -15.62 43.39 -21.76
C THR A 144 -14.46 42.38 -21.61
N LYS A 145 -13.61 42.25 -22.64
CA LYS A 145 -12.38 41.44 -22.68
C LYS A 145 -11.18 42.20 -22.05
N GLU A 146 -10.22 41.47 -21.47
CA GLU A 146 -8.75 41.72 -21.58
C GLU A 146 -7.94 40.64 -20.81
N ASP A 147 -6.66 40.57 -21.12
CA ASP A 147 -5.80 39.39 -21.26
C ASP A 147 -4.97 38.93 -20.02
N GLU A 148 -4.28 37.78 -20.21
CA GLU A 148 -3.05 37.24 -19.55
C GLU A 148 -3.12 36.28 -18.31
N LYS A 149 -2.87 34.98 -18.60
CA LYS A 149 -1.91 33.97 -18.01
C LYS A 149 -1.61 33.93 -16.48
N PRO A 150 -1.24 32.79 -15.83
CA PRO A 150 -1.24 31.35 -16.18
C PRO A 150 -2.15 30.48 -15.27
N GLU A 151 -2.54 29.29 -15.74
CA GLU A 151 -3.35 28.31 -14.99
C GLU A 151 -2.66 27.79 -13.71
N GLU A 152 -3.15 28.24 -12.56
CA GLU A 152 -2.97 27.63 -11.25
C GLU A 152 -4.17 26.71 -10.92
N SER A 153 -3.87 25.63 -10.21
CA SER A 153 -4.71 24.50 -9.79
C SER A 153 -6.25 24.68 -9.83
N LYS A 154 -6.93 23.88 -10.66
CA LYS A 154 -8.40 23.76 -10.60
C LYS A 154 -8.82 23.04 -9.30
N SER A 155 -9.31 23.86 -8.38
CA SER A 155 -10.03 23.55 -7.15
C SER A 155 -11.12 22.48 -7.35
N TYR A 156 -10.98 21.35 -6.67
CA TYR A 156 -11.92 20.24 -6.67
C TYR A 156 -13.00 20.45 -5.60
N LYS A 157 -14.26 20.60 -6.00
CA LYS A 157 -15.42 20.72 -5.08
C LYS A 157 -15.59 19.43 -4.25
N PRO A 158 -16.03 19.51 -2.98
CA PRO A 158 -15.91 18.41 -2.02
C PRO A 158 -16.93 17.29 -2.27
N LYS A 159 -16.43 16.09 -2.59
CA LYS A 159 -17.18 14.81 -2.52
C LYS A 159 -17.71 14.64 -1.08
N LYS A 160 -19.00 14.30 -0.86
CA LYS A 160 -19.58 14.04 0.48
C LYS A 160 -19.33 12.60 0.94
N LYS A 161 -18.98 12.42 2.22
CA LYS A 161 -18.63 11.10 2.79
C LYS A 161 -19.85 10.20 2.84
N LEU A 162 -19.68 8.92 2.50
CA LEU A 162 -20.75 7.92 2.55
C LEU A 162 -21.31 7.74 3.97
N GLY A 163 -20.50 7.98 5.00
CA GLY A 163 -20.93 8.00 6.41
C GLY A 163 -21.66 9.26 6.87
N ASP A 164 -21.49 10.40 6.17
CA ASP A 164 -22.03 11.70 6.59
C ASP A 164 -23.46 11.95 6.06
N TYR A 165 -23.92 11.17 5.08
CA TYR A 165 -25.30 11.27 4.57
C TYR A 165 -26.36 10.98 5.63
N TYR A 166 -25.98 10.35 6.75
CA TYR A 166 -26.82 10.19 7.93
C TYR A 166 -27.26 11.52 8.56
N GLN A 167 -26.39 12.53 8.60
CA GLN A 167 -26.63 13.77 9.36
C GLN A 167 -27.45 14.81 8.57
N ASN A 168 -27.45 14.73 7.24
CA ASN A 168 -27.90 15.82 6.37
C ASN A 168 -29.14 15.51 5.53
N GLY A 169 -29.70 14.30 5.58
CA GLY A 169 -30.94 13.93 4.88
C GLY A 169 -30.87 13.87 3.34
N GLU A 170 -29.70 14.14 2.76
CA GLU A 170 -29.42 13.93 1.34
C GLU A 170 -28.94 12.49 1.11
N CYS A 171 -29.16 11.93 -0.08
CA CYS A 171 -28.66 10.61 -0.46
C CYS A 171 -27.80 10.74 -1.71
N PRO A 172 -26.66 10.03 -1.84
CA PRO A 172 -25.87 10.07 -3.05
C PRO A 172 -26.68 9.60 -4.27
N GLU A 173 -26.39 10.16 -5.45
CA GLU A 173 -27.06 9.75 -6.68
C GLU A 173 -26.85 8.25 -6.96
N GLY A 174 -27.92 7.58 -7.42
CA GLY A 174 -27.94 6.13 -7.58
C GLY A 174 -27.81 5.36 -6.27
N CYS A 175 -28.21 5.96 -5.15
CA CYS A 175 -28.35 5.29 -3.86
C CYS A 175 -29.74 5.52 -3.26
N ASN A 176 -30.20 4.55 -2.47
CA ASN A 176 -31.40 4.64 -1.65
C ASN A 176 -31.00 4.64 -0.16
N CYS A 177 -31.38 5.68 0.55
CA CYS A 177 -31.07 5.87 1.95
C CYS A 177 -32.34 5.61 2.78
N THR A 178 -32.26 4.67 3.73
CA THR A 178 -33.37 4.35 4.64
C THR A 178 -32.82 4.33 6.07
N GLY A 179 -33.14 5.36 6.85
CA GLY A 179 -32.54 5.57 8.17
C GLY A 179 -31.01 5.69 8.06
N SER A 180 -30.29 4.91 8.86
CA SER A 180 -28.81 4.86 8.85
C SER A 180 -28.23 3.88 7.81
N THR A 181 -29.04 3.41 6.85
CA THR A 181 -28.61 2.46 5.82
C THR A 181 -28.60 3.12 4.45
N VAL A 182 -27.46 3.10 3.78
CA VAL A 182 -27.26 3.59 2.41
C VAL A 182 -27.07 2.40 1.48
N LYS A 183 -27.97 2.22 0.51
CA LYS A 183 -27.88 1.16 -0.51
C LYS A 183 -27.51 1.80 -1.83
N CYS A 184 -26.35 1.46 -2.38
CA CYS A 184 -25.83 2.01 -3.62
C CYS A 184 -25.60 0.91 -4.65
N GLU A 185 -25.85 1.24 -5.92
CA GLU A 185 -25.35 0.44 -7.04
C GLU A 185 -23.95 0.91 -7.43
N LEU A 186 -23.03 -0.03 -7.61
CA LEU A 186 -21.65 0.22 -8.04
C LEU A 186 -21.52 0.04 -9.55
N ILE A 187 -20.41 0.51 -10.13
CA ILE A 187 -20.15 0.45 -11.57
C ILE A 187 -20.24 -0.97 -12.19
N ASP A 188 -19.95 -2.01 -11.39
CA ASP A 188 -20.04 -3.42 -11.81
C ASP A 188 -21.50 -3.98 -11.74
N GLY A 189 -22.50 -3.17 -11.37
CA GLY A 189 -23.87 -3.58 -11.09
C GLY A 189 -24.07 -4.24 -9.71
N ASP A 190 -22.98 -4.44 -8.96
CA ASP A 190 -23.01 -4.97 -7.61
C ASP A 190 -23.71 -3.98 -6.65
N LYS A 191 -24.63 -4.49 -5.83
CA LYS A 191 -25.32 -3.70 -4.80
C LYS A 191 -24.54 -3.71 -3.50
N MET A 192 -24.16 -2.52 -3.06
CA MET A 192 -23.47 -2.26 -1.81
C MET A 192 -24.43 -1.66 -0.79
N THR A 193 -24.42 -2.18 0.44
CA THR A 193 -25.15 -1.60 1.56
C THR A 193 -24.17 -1.11 2.61
N VAL A 194 -24.30 0.13 3.05
CA VAL A 194 -23.43 0.76 4.04
C VAL A 194 -24.27 1.21 5.22
N TYR A 195 -23.82 0.88 6.43
CA TYR A 195 -24.48 1.30 7.66
C TYR A 195 -23.45 1.52 8.78
N ALA A 196 -23.82 2.37 9.75
CA ALA A 196 -22.97 2.67 10.88
C ALA A 196 -22.87 1.47 11.85
N GLY A 197 -21.66 1.13 12.25
CA GLY A 197 -21.35 0.15 13.29
C GLY A 197 -21.40 0.79 14.69
N LYS A 198 -21.47 -0.07 15.72
CA LYS A 198 -21.60 0.33 17.13
C LYS A 198 -20.38 1.08 17.69
N SER A 199 -19.22 1.00 17.03
CA SER A 199 -17.95 1.56 17.50
C SER A 199 -17.47 2.76 16.68
N GLY A 200 -18.37 3.42 15.95
CA GLY A 200 -18.04 4.53 15.05
C GLY A 200 -17.33 4.09 13.76
N ASN A 201 -17.30 2.78 13.50
CA ASN A 201 -16.86 2.18 12.25
C ASN A 201 -18.01 2.13 11.22
N LEU A 202 -17.68 2.11 9.94
CA LEU A 202 -18.62 1.79 8.86
C LEU A 202 -18.64 0.28 8.63
N ILE A 203 -19.83 -0.27 8.39
CA ILE A 203 -20.03 -1.64 7.93
C ILE A 203 -20.51 -1.58 6.49
N VAL A 204 -19.81 -2.26 5.60
CA VAL A 204 -20.09 -2.34 4.17
C VAL A 204 -20.42 -3.79 3.83
N GLN A 205 -21.59 -4.02 3.30
CA GLN A 205 -22.09 -5.34 2.92
C GLN A 205 -22.26 -5.42 1.40
N VAL A 206 -21.65 -6.44 0.79
CA VAL A 206 -21.81 -6.77 -0.64
C VAL A 206 -22.06 -8.25 -0.75
N LYS A 207 -23.15 -8.65 -1.43
CA LYS A 207 -23.56 -10.07 -1.63
C LYS A 207 -23.52 -10.91 -0.34
N GLY A 208 -23.94 -10.34 0.80
CA GLY A 208 -23.98 -11.03 2.09
C GLY A 208 -22.65 -11.07 2.86
N VAL A 209 -21.55 -10.58 2.27
CA VAL A 209 -20.24 -10.48 2.94
C VAL A 209 -20.08 -9.11 3.57
N ASN A 210 -19.77 -9.08 4.86
CA ASN A 210 -19.62 -7.86 5.65
C ASN A 210 -18.14 -7.48 5.80
N MET A 211 -17.84 -6.21 5.56
CA MET A 211 -16.56 -5.57 5.81
C MET A 211 -16.75 -4.46 6.84
N THR A 212 -15.80 -4.32 7.76
CA THR A 212 -15.71 -3.20 8.69
C THR A 212 -14.60 -2.24 8.27
N THR A 213 -14.79 -0.94 8.44
CA THR A 213 -13.70 0.04 8.24
C THR A 213 -13.90 1.32 9.02
N LYS A 214 -12.80 2.02 9.33
CA LYS A 214 -12.79 3.41 9.79
C LYS A 214 -12.41 4.39 8.68
N VAL A 215 -12.06 3.87 7.51
CA VAL A 215 -11.72 4.65 6.32
C VAL A 215 -12.95 5.43 5.89
N THR A 216 -12.74 6.70 5.55
CA THR A 216 -13.79 7.49 4.96
C THR A 216 -14.00 7.05 3.52
N LEU A 217 -15.21 6.61 3.20
CA LEU A 217 -15.61 6.16 1.87
C LEU A 217 -16.41 7.25 1.14
N TYR A 218 -16.25 7.31 -0.17
CA TYR A 218 -16.99 8.16 -1.09
C TYR A 218 -17.44 7.31 -2.27
N LYS A 219 -18.64 7.58 -2.77
CA LYS A 219 -19.12 7.08 -4.06
C LYS A 219 -19.28 8.29 -4.98
N ASP A 220 -18.76 8.22 -6.20
CA ASP A 220 -19.04 9.24 -7.20
C ASP A 220 -20.28 8.91 -8.04
N GLU A 221 -20.67 9.87 -8.89
CA GLU A 221 -21.80 9.76 -9.83
C GLU A 221 -21.63 8.59 -10.81
N ASP A 222 -20.39 8.19 -11.08
CA ASP A 222 -20.05 7.05 -11.94
C ASP A 222 -20.12 5.69 -11.19
N GLY A 223 -20.45 5.68 -9.90
CA GLY A 223 -20.57 4.45 -9.12
C GLY A 223 -19.24 3.88 -8.62
N ILE A 224 -18.15 4.65 -8.66
CA ILE A 224 -16.83 4.24 -8.21
C ILE A 224 -16.69 4.49 -6.71
N LEU A 225 -16.22 3.47 -6.00
CA LEU A 225 -15.93 3.54 -4.57
C LEU A 225 -14.50 4.03 -4.33
N THR A 226 -14.35 5.13 -3.58
CA THR A 226 -13.06 5.73 -3.20
C THR A 226 -12.93 5.80 -1.69
N GLY A 227 -11.75 5.49 -1.16
CA GLY A 227 -11.39 5.68 0.25
C GLY A 227 -10.37 6.80 0.43
N VAL A 228 -10.43 7.51 1.57
CA VAL A 228 -9.35 8.42 2.03
C VAL A 228 -8.49 7.68 3.04
N PHE A 229 -7.24 7.47 2.67
CA PHE A 229 -6.25 6.67 3.39
C PHE A 229 -5.21 7.55 4.08
N LYS A 230 -4.26 6.90 4.77
CA LYS A 230 -3.16 7.54 5.50
C LYS A 230 -2.48 8.61 4.66
N GLY A 231 -2.24 9.77 5.26
CA GLY A 231 -1.69 10.95 4.58
C GLY A 231 -2.70 11.69 3.70
N ASN A 232 -4.00 11.56 3.97
CA ASN A 232 -5.08 12.17 3.21
C ASN A 232 -5.08 11.78 1.72
N LYS A 233 -4.52 10.61 1.39
CA LYS A 233 -4.43 10.11 0.02
C LYS A 233 -5.75 9.44 -0.37
N THR A 234 -6.41 9.93 -1.41
CA THR A 234 -7.58 9.28 -2.00
C THR A 234 -7.16 8.15 -2.93
N ARG A 235 -7.72 6.95 -2.73
CA ARG A 235 -7.49 5.79 -3.62
C ARG A 235 -8.81 5.08 -3.89
N MET A 236 -8.98 4.57 -5.11
CA MET A 236 -10.13 3.73 -5.45
C MET A 236 -10.05 2.36 -4.75
N ILE A 237 -11.22 1.80 -4.43
CA ILE A 237 -11.39 0.44 -3.92
C ILE A 237 -11.97 -0.39 -5.05
N ARG A 238 -11.17 -1.30 -5.62
CA ARG A 238 -11.57 -2.12 -6.77
C ARG A 238 -12.11 -3.48 -6.34
N VAL A 239 -11.50 -4.08 -5.32
CA VAL A 239 -11.87 -5.42 -4.87
C VAL A 239 -12.87 -5.29 -3.74
N LEU A 240 -14.14 -5.60 -4.05
CA LEU A 240 -15.21 -5.58 -3.06
C LEU A 240 -15.10 -6.76 -2.08
N PRO A 241 -15.62 -6.64 -0.86
CA PRO A 241 -15.47 -7.66 0.19
C PRO A 241 -15.82 -9.09 -0.23
N ASN A 242 -16.86 -9.25 -1.06
CA ASN A 242 -17.27 -10.55 -1.60
C ASN A 242 -16.25 -11.17 -2.56
N LYS A 243 -15.49 -10.36 -3.29
CA LYS A 243 -14.44 -10.83 -4.23
C LYS A 243 -13.14 -11.13 -3.50
N VAL A 244 -12.95 -10.59 -2.29
CA VAL A 244 -11.74 -10.79 -1.49
C VAL A 244 -11.71 -12.21 -0.88
N SER A 245 -12.85 -12.71 -0.38
CA SER A 245 -12.96 -14.06 0.19
C SER A 245 -12.59 -15.14 -0.81
N ASP A 246 -12.98 -14.96 -2.07
CA ASP A 246 -12.76 -15.95 -3.14
C ASP A 246 -11.26 -16.13 -3.45
N LYS A 247 -10.42 -15.14 -3.16
CA LYS A 247 -8.97 -15.18 -3.44
C LYS A 247 -8.17 -16.03 -2.45
N ILE A 248 -8.69 -16.29 -1.24
CA ILE A 248 -7.95 -17.00 -0.19
C ILE A 248 -8.01 -18.52 -0.37
N GLY A 249 -8.87 -19.01 -1.26
CA GLY A 249 -9.03 -20.44 -1.53
C GLY A 249 -9.88 -21.14 -0.46
N GLY A 250 -10.94 -21.81 -0.91
CA GLY A 250 -11.89 -22.46 -0.02
C GLY A 250 -12.87 -21.49 0.64
N LYS A 251 -13.92 -22.05 1.24
CA LYS A 251 -14.95 -21.27 1.93
C LYS A 251 -14.51 -20.97 3.37
N LEU A 252 -14.47 -19.70 3.72
CA LEU A 252 -14.17 -19.24 5.07
C LEU A 252 -15.45 -19.18 5.91
N GLU A 253 -15.42 -19.79 7.08
CA GLU A 253 -16.40 -19.65 8.16
C GLU A 253 -15.91 -18.64 9.20
N ASN A 254 -16.84 -18.06 9.97
CA ASN A 254 -16.53 -17.08 11.03
C ASN A 254 -15.63 -15.92 10.55
N GLN A 255 -15.80 -15.52 9.28
CA GLN A 255 -14.92 -14.56 8.65
C GLN A 255 -15.10 -13.14 9.19
N THR A 256 -13.99 -12.45 9.40
CA THR A 256 -13.92 -11.02 9.67
C THR A 256 -13.07 -10.35 8.60
N ILE A 257 -13.59 -9.29 8.01
CA ILE A 257 -12.91 -8.50 6.98
C ILE A 257 -12.86 -7.06 7.46
N GLU A 258 -11.65 -6.52 7.61
CA GLU A 258 -11.42 -5.13 7.95
C GLU A 258 -10.61 -4.44 6.86
N LEU A 259 -11.04 -3.26 6.40
CA LEU A 259 -10.24 -2.40 5.53
C LEU A 259 -9.52 -1.37 6.38
N ASP A 260 -8.19 -1.43 6.36
CA ASP A 260 -7.33 -0.54 7.14
C ASP A 260 -7.03 0.80 6.45
N ASN A 261 -6.38 1.70 7.18
CA ASN A 261 -6.02 3.03 6.72
C ASN A 261 -4.93 3.05 5.63
N ASN A 262 -4.30 1.92 5.31
CA ASN A 262 -3.31 1.81 4.24
C ASN A 262 -3.95 1.31 2.92
N GLY A 263 -5.22 0.89 2.97
CA GLY A 263 -5.92 0.30 1.83
C GLY A 263 -5.68 -1.21 1.72
N ILE A 264 -5.41 -1.87 2.84
CA ILE A 264 -5.19 -3.31 2.92
C ILE A 264 -6.38 -3.95 3.65
N TYR A 265 -6.90 -5.02 3.06
CA TYR A 265 -7.86 -5.92 3.68
C TYR A 265 -7.15 -6.84 4.67
N GLN A 266 -7.54 -6.75 5.93
CA GLN A 266 -7.17 -7.69 6.99
C GLN A 266 -8.30 -8.70 7.13
N ILE A 267 -8.03 -9.95 6.75
CA ILE A 267 -9.03 -11.02 6.74
C ILE A 267 -8.64 -12.06 7.76
N GLN A 268 -9.60 -12.50 8.56
CA GLN A 268 -9.41 -13.62 9.48
C GLN A 268 -10.61 -14.55 9.36
N GLY A 269 -10.40 -15.85 9.34
CA GLY A 269 -11.48 -16.81 9.23
C GLY A 269 -11.02 -18.23 9.54
N GLU A 270 -11.95 -19.16 9.46
CA GLU A 270 -11.72 -20.58 9.68
C GLU A 270 -12.11 -21.36 8.42
N LYS A 271 -11.20 -22.17 7.87
CA LYS A 271 -11.55 -23.11 6.80
C LYS A 271 -11.69 -24.52 7.35
N LYS A 272 -12.63 -25.28 6.80
CA LYS A 272 -12.79 -26.71 7.11
C LYS A 272 -11.71 -27.52 6.41
N ALA A 273 -10.96 -28.28 7.17
CA ALA A 273 -9.94 -29.17 6.63
C ALA A 273 -9.99 -30.54 7.31
N ARG A 274 -9.32 -31.52 6.72
CA ARG A 274 -9.10 -32.84 7.33
C ARG A 274 -7.61 -33.06 7.58
N LEU A 275 -7.25 -33.19 8.86
CA LEU A 275 -5.91 -33.57 9.28
C LEU A 275 -5.72 -35.07 9.01
N PHE A 276 -4.62 -35.42 8.33
CA PHE A 276 -4.34 -36.79 7.89
C PHE A 276 -5.53 -37.49 7.19
N TYR A 277 -6.34 -36.73 6.44
CA TYR A 277 -7.56 -37.20 5.73
C TYR A 277 -8.71 -37.72 6.60
N LEU A 278 -8.51 -37.89 7.91
CA LEU A 278 -9.44 -38.61 8.77
C LEU A 278 -10.08 -37.71 9.83
N ILE A 279 -9.34 -36.72 10.36
CA ILE A 279 -9.78 -35.94 11.51
C ILE A 279 -10.27 -34.56 11.03
N PRO A 280 -11.56 -34.23 11.17
CA PRO A 280 -12.05 -32.90 10.81
C PRO A 280 -11.48 -31.85 11.76
N VAL A 281 -10.86 -30.82 11.19
CA VAL A 281 -10.26 -29.70 11.92
C VAL A 281 -10.68 -28.38 11.31
N ARG A 282 -10.58 -27.30 12.09
CA ARG A 282 -10.78 -25.93 11.62
C ARG A 282 -9.44 -25.22 11.58
N GLU A 283 -9.01 -24.83 10.38
CA GLU A 283 -7.76 -24.13 10.17
C GLU A 283 -8.00 -22.63 10.20
N LYS A 284 -7.32 -21.93 11.12
CA LYS A 284 -7.39 -20.48 11.24
C LYS A 284 -6.49 -19.84 10.20
N VAL A 285 -7.09 -19.07 9.30
CA VAL A 285 -6.39 -18.37 8.22
C VAL A 285 -6.40 -16.87 8.51
N LYS A 286 -5.26 -16.21 8.32
CA LYS A 286 -5.17 -14.75 8.30
C LYS A 286 -4.56 -14.31 6.98
N ALA A 287 -5.16 -13.35 6.30
CA ALA A 287 -4.69 -12.89 5.01
C ALA A 287 -4.73 -11.37 4.90
N GLN A 288 -3.80 -10.84 4.11
CA GLN A 288 -3.68 -9.43 3.77
C GLN A 288 -3.79 -9.26 2.25
N ILE A 289 -4.76 -8.46 1.81
CA ILE A 289 -5.04 -8.28 0.38
C ILE A 289 -5.13 -6.79 0.05
N ASN A 290 -4.47 -6.34 -1.00
CA ASN A 290 -4.52 -4.94 -1.43
C ASN A 290 -5.91 -4.60 -2.01
N ALA A 291 -6.59 -3.56 -1.50
CA ALA A 291 -7.95 -3.23 -1.92
C ALA A 291 -8.06 -2.63 -3.34
N LYS A 292 -6.95 -2.09 -3.87
CA LYS A 292 -6.87 -1.50 -5.21
C LYS A 292 -6.54 -2.56 -6.27
N THR A 293 -5.56 -3.42 -6.02
CA THR A 293 -5.07 -4.41 -6.99
C THR A 293 -5.71 -5.79 -6.80
N GLY A 294 -6.09 -6.12 -5.56
CA GLY A 294 -6.49 -7.46 -5.17
C GLY A 294 -5.35 -8.44 -4.97
N GLU A 295 -4.11 -7.96 -4.98
CA GLU A 295 -2.94 -8.81 -4.75
C GLU A 295 -2.90 -9.30 -3.31
N ILE A 296 -2.50 -10.57 -3.15
CA ILE A 296 -2.31 -11.19 -1.86
C ILE A 296 -0.93 -10.80 -1.34
N ILE A 297 -0.90 -9.96 -0.31
CA ILE A 297 0.34 -9.47 0.31
C ILE A 297 0.91 -10.54 1.26
N ASN A 298 0.04 -11.18 2.04
CA ASN A 298 0.44 -12.19 3.02
C ASN A 298 -0.70 -13.15 3.29
N VAL A 299 -0.40 -14.44 3.44
CA VAL A 299 -1.33 -15.44 3.98
C VAL A 299 -0.59 -16.22 5.07
N ARG A 300 -1.16 -16.22 6.27
CA ARG A 300 -0.68 -16.99 7.41
C ARG A 300 -1.64 -18.12 7.70
N ASN A 301 -1.12 -19.33 7.54
CA ASN A 301 -1.75 -20.57 7.94
C ASN A 301 -1.10 -21.09 9.23
N PRO A 302 -1.76 -21.98 9.99
CA PRO A 302 -1.15 -22.65 11.12
C PRO A 302 0.01 -23.53 10.67
N TRP A 303 0.99 -23.75 11.55
CA TRP A 303 2.17 -24.56 11.24
C TRP A 303 1.85 -25.98 10.77
N TRP A 304 0.71 -26.54 11.22
CA TRP A 304 0.23 -27.86 10.82
C TRP A 304 -0.61 -27.84 9.53
N GLY A 305 -0.84 -26.68 8.91
CA GLY A 305 -1.70 -26.54 7.73
C GLY A 305 -1.28 -27.44 6.57
N PHE A 306 0.02 -27.76 6.43
CA PHE A 306 0.51 -28.69 5.42
C PHE A 306 0.05 -30.14 5.62
N LEU A 307 -0.33 -30.53 6.84
CA LEU A 307 -0.87 -31.84 7.19
C LEU A 307 -2.38 -31.93 6.94
N ALA A 308 -3.02 -30.80 6.69
CA ALA A 308 -4.44 -30.67 6.49
C ALA A 308 -4.75 -30.49 5.00
N ARG A 309 -5.81 -31.15 4.53
CA ARG A 309 -6.35 -30.92 3.19
C ARG A 309 -7.72 -30.25 3.28
N ASP A 310 -7.91 -29.27 2.42
CA ASP A 310 -9.17 -28.54 2.33
C ASP A 310 -10.30 -29.51 1.95
N VAL A 311 -11.42 -29.39 2.65
CA VAL A 311 -12.65 -30.09 2.27
C VAL A 311 -13.27 -29.27 1.15
N LYS A 312 -13.27 -29.81 -0.08
CA LYS A 312 -14.08 -29.24 -1.16
C LYS A 312 -15.55 -29.41 -0.77
N GLU A 313 -16.24 -28.30 -0.51
CA GLU A 313 -17.71 -28.26 -0.44
C GLU A 313 -18.30 -28.35 -1.84
#